data_AF-A0A914Y1U9-F1
#
_entry.id   AF-A0A914Y1U9-F1
#
_cell.length_a   1.000
_cell.length_b   1.000
_cell.length_c   1.000
_cell.angle_alpha   90.00
_cell.angle_beta   90.00
_cell.angle_gamma   90.00
#
_symmetry.space_group_name_H-M   'P 1'
#
loop_
_entity.id
_entity.type
_entity.pdbx_description
1 polymer ?
#
loop_
_entity_poly.entity_id
_entity_poly.type
_entity_poly.pdbx_seq_one_letter_code
_entity_poly.pdbx_strand_id
1 'polypeptide(L)'
;MRVAGLPIENIDFNVIKEFFMQYGIVAYADYTDGTSDACIRFEPDEENIAIKVLEKINETAKKSNGKVIFNGTEIECKVLEGEEEKKYWNDYKIAYEACKRGTKRPYFQRGNRFKNKRPRIDETYRLKRKEENCRLKELRLKKKKLRNKKN
;
A
#
# COMPACT_ATOMS: atom_id res chain seq x y z
N MET A 1 7.05 9.78 -12.47
CA MET A 1 7.71 9.10 -13.61
C MET A 1 6.92 7.86 -13.97
N ARG A 2 6.68 7.59 -15.25
CA ARG A 2 6.04 6.37 -15.74
C ARG A 2 7.11 5.40 -16.23
N VAL A 3 6.93 4.12 -15.94
CA VAL A 3 7.75 3.00 -16.40
C VAL A 3 6.84 2.03 -17.15
N ALA A 4 7.25 1.61 -18.34
CA ALA A 4 6.56 0.62 -19.15
C ALA A 4 7.53 -0.53 -19.50
N GLY A 5 6.98 -1.69 -19.86
CA GLY A 5 7.77 -2.88 -20.24
C GLY A 5 8.24 -3.74 -19.05
N LEU A 6 7.63 -3.56 -17.88
CA LEU A 6 7.94 -4.40 -16.72
C LEU A 6 7.48 -5.85 -16.97
N PRO A 7 8.27 -6.86 -16.54
CA PRO A 7 7.83 -8.26 -16.58
C PRO A 7 6.50 -8.46 -15.84
N ILE A 8 5.61 -9.28 -16.37
CA ILE A 8 4.27 -9.47 -15.77
C ILE A 8 4.35 -10.47 -14.59
N GLU A 9 5.38 -11.32 -14.56
CA GLU A 9 5.54 -12.39 -13.59
C GLU A 9 6.59 -12.06 -12.53
N ASN A 10 6.29 -12.39 -11.26
CA ASN A 10 7.20 -12.30 -10.11
C ASN A 10 7.78 -10.90 -9.81
N ILE A 11 7.05 -9.83 -10.15
CA ILE A 11 7.42 -8.49 -9.69
C ILE A 11 6.59 -8.10 -8.49
N ASP A 12 7.29 -7.82 -7.40
CA ASP A 12 6.75 -7.11 -6.26
C ASP A 12 7.15 -5.64 -6.29
N PHE A 13 6.33 -4.80 -5.66
CA PHE A 13 6.62 -3.38 -5.47
C PHE A 13 8.00 -3.13 -4.85
N ASN A 14 8.47 -4.04 -3.99
CA ASN A 14 9.78 -3.96 -3.34
C ASN A 14 10.92 -4.04 -4.35
N VAL A 15 10.82 -4.94 -5.35
CA VAL A 15 11.86 -5.14 -6.36
C VAL A 15 11.99 -3.90 -7.24
N ILE A 16 10.85 -3.31 -7.64
CA ILE A 16 10.83 -2.04 -8.36
C ILE A 16 11.49 -0.96 -7.51
N LYS A 17 11.10 -0.84 -6.24
CA LYS A 17 11.64 0.18 -5.33
C LYS A 17 13.15 0.06 -5.18
N GLU A 18 13.68 -1.13 -4.90
CA GLU A 18 15.11 -1.39 -4.71
C GLU A 18 15.92 -1.02 -5.96
N PHE A 19 15.41 -1.35 -7.16
CA PHE A 19 16.09 -0.98 -8.39
C PHE A 19 16.13 0.52 -8.64
N PHE A 20 15.05 1.26 -8.35
CA PHE A 20 15.04 2.70 -8.58
C PHE A 20 15.76 3.49 -7.47
N MET A 21 15.94 2.90 -6.28
CA MET A 21 16.69 3.50 -5.16
C MET A 21 18.17 3.79 -5.49
N GLN A 22 18.78 3.06 -6.42
CA GLN A 22 20.16 3.33 -6.85
C GLN A 22 20.31 4.65 -7.63
N TYR A 23 19.22 5.16 -8.21
CA TYR A 23 19.22 6.39 -9.01
C TYR A 23 18.71 7.60 -8.21
N GLY A 24 17.79 7.38 -7.27
CA GLY A 24 17.24 8.42 -6.39
C GLY A 24 16.31 7.86 -5.32
N ILE A 25 15.93 8.71 -4.34
CA ILE A 25 15.09 8.30 -3.21
C ILE A 25 13.64 8.15 -3.67
N VAL A 26 13.12 6.92 -3.62
CA VAL A 26 11.75 6.58 -4.05
C VAL A 26 10.79 6.69 -2.87
N ALA A 27 9.85 7.64 -2.95
CA ALA A 27 8.78 7.80 -1.96
C ALA A 27 7.75 6.67 -2.08
N TYR A 28 7.29 6.42 -3.32
CA TYR A 28 6.21 5.47 -3.58
C TYR A 28 6.25 4.97 -5.02
N ALA A 29 5.98 3.68 -5.22
CA ALA A 29 5.76 3.10 -6.55
C ALA A 29 4.31 2.60 -6.63
N ASP A 30 3.55 3.16 -7.56
CA ASP A 30 2.22 2.70 -7.91
C ASP A 30 2.35 1.64 -9.01
N TYR A 31 2.16 0.38 -8.62
CA TYR A 31 2.24 -0.78 -9.49
C TYR A 31 0.96 -1.61 -9.31
N THR A 32 0.41 -2.06 -10.44
CA THR A 32 -0.74 -2.97 -10.43
C THR A 32 -0.29 -4.35 -10.88
N ASP A 33 -0.47 -5.35 -10.02
CA ASP A 33 -0.13 -6.74 -10.32
C ASP A 33 -0.80 -7.19 -11.64
N GLY A 34 -0.01 -7.77 -12.54
CA GLY A 34 -0.49 -8.20 -13.86
C GLY A 34 -0.45 -7.11 -14.94
N THR A 35 0.10 -5.93 -14.64
CA THR A 35 0.34 -4.89 -15.65
C THR A 35 1.83 -4.67 -15.87
N SER A 36 2.21 -4.29 -17.10
CA SER A 36 3.59 -3.95 -17.48
C SER A 36 3.99 -2.53 -17.10
N ASP A 37 3.07 -1.78 -16.49
CA ASP A 37 3.17 -0.34 -16.31
C ASP A 37 3.22 0.01 -14.82
N ALA A 38 4.11 0.93 -14.46
CA ALA A 38 4.22 1.45 -13.11
C ALA A 38 4.40 2.98 -13.11
N CYS A 39 3.89 3.63 -12.07
CA CYS A 39 4.08 5.05 -11.82
C CYS A 39 4.90 5.25 -10.55
N ILE A 40 6.11 5.76 -10.70
CA ILE A 40 7.05 5.99 -9.60
C ILE A 40 7.03 7.45 -9.19
N ARG A 41 6.89 7.67 -7.88
CA ARG A 41 6.98 8.95 -7.19
C ARG A 41 8.26 8.98 -6.37
N PHE A 42 9.10 9.98 -6.65
CA PHE A 42 10.31 10.25 -5.89
C PHE A 42 10.01 11.19 -4.70
N GLU A 43 10.86 11.15 -3.68
CA GLU A 43 10.76 12.11 -2.58
C GLU A 43 11.12 13.52 -3.07
N PRO A 44 10.44 14.57 -2.58
CA PRO A 44 10.68 15.95 -2.98
C PRO A 44 11.86 16.57 -2.22
N ASP A 45 13.01 15.90 -2.20
CA ASP A 45 14.22 16.43 -1.56
C ASP A 45 14.90 17.53 -2.40
N GLU A 46 14.71 17.51 -3.72
CA GLU A 46 15.28 18.46 -4.67
C GLU A 46 14.28 18.74 -5.81
N GLU A 47 14.39 19.92 -6.43
CA GLU A 47 13.66 20.25 -7.65
C GLU A 47 14.12 19.36 -8.81
N ASN A 48 13.18 18.92 -9.65
CA ASN A 48 13.46 18.14 -10.86
C ASN A 48 14.12 16.76 -10.64
N ILE A 49 13.93 16.12 -9.49
CA ILE A 49 14.48 14.78 -9.21
C ILE A 49 14.11 13.76 -10.28
N ALA A 50 12.87 13.79 -10.79
CA ALA A 50 12.45 12.85 -11.82
C ALA A 50 13.29 12.95 -13.11
N ILE A 51 13.70 14.17 -13.49
CA ILE A 51 14.56 14.42 -14.65
C ILE A 51 15.97 13.91 -14.36
N LYS A 52 16.54 14.23 -13.19
CA LYS A 52 17.88 13.74 -12.79
C LYS A 52 17.95 12.22 -12.75
N VAL A 53 16.90 11.57 -12.25
CA VAL A 53 16.81 10.10 -12.23
C VAL A 53 16.74 9.56 -13.65
N LEU A 54 15.96 10.17 -14.54
CA LEU A 54 15.89 9.77 -15.95
C LEU A 54 17.25 9.94 -16.64
N GLU A 55 17.98 11.03 -16.37
CA GLU A 55 19.32 11.26 -16.91
C GLU A 55 20.29 10.16 -16.46
N LYS A 56 20.32 9.83 -15.16
CA LYS A 56 21.14 8.73 -14.63
C LYS A 56 20.79 7.37 -15.24
N ILE A 57 19.50 7.12 -15.42
CA ILE A 57 19.00 5.90 -16.07
C ILE A 57 19.49 5.87 -17.52
N ASN A 58 19.39 6.97 -18.25
CA ASN A 58 19.85 7.09 -19.64
C ASN A 58 21.39 6.98 -19.76
N GLU A 59 22.15 7.52 -18.82
CA GLU A 59 23.61 7.33 -18.76
C GLU A 59 23.98 5.86 -18.54
N THR A 60 23.24 5.18 -17.67
CA THR A 60 23.43 3.75 -17.39
C THR A 60 23.01 2.91 -18.59
N ALA A 61 21.94 3.31 -19.27
CA ALA A 61 21.51 2.72 -20.53
C ALA A 61 22.57 2.89 -21.62
N LYS A 62 23.19 4.07 -21.78
CA LYS A 62 24.28 4.29 -22.73
C LYS A 62 25.47 3.36 -22.52
N LYS A 63 25.79 3.01 -21.27
CA LYS A 63 26.81 2.01 -20.94
C LYS A 63 26.38 0.57 -21.27
N SER A 64 25.07 0.35 -21.44
CA SER A 64 24.42 -0.95 -21.64
C SER A 64 23.64 -0.98 -22.98
N ASN A 65 24.27 -0.54 -24.08
CA ASN A 65 23.68 -0.52 -25.44
C ASN A 65 22.40 0.33 -25.62
N GLY A 66 22.24 1.37 -24.83
CA GLY A 66 21.13 2.32 -24.93
C GLY A 66 19.82 1.85 -24.32
N LYS A 67 19.81 0.72 -23.59
CA LYS A 67 18.59 0.15 -23.02
C LYS A 67 18.71 -0.06 -21.51
N VAL A 68 17.60 0.18 -20.80
CA VAL A 68 17.51 -0.05 -19.37
C VAL A 68 16.97 -1.46 -19.19
N ILE A 69 17.83 -2.36 -18.71
CA ILE A 69 17.45 -3.76 -18.46
C ILE A 69 17.02 -3.86 -17.00
N PHE A 70 15.76 -4.21 -16.77
CA PHE A 70 15.23 -4.54 -15.46
C PHE A 70 14.84 -6.01 -15.44
N ASN A 71 15.51 -6.80 -14.59
CA ASN A 71 15.26 -8.23 -14.43
C ASN A 71 15.25 -9.04 -15.76
N GLY A 72 16.12 -8.65 -16.72
CA GLY A 72 16.24 -9.31 -18.02
C GLY A 72 15.30 -8.80 -19.12
N THR A 73 14.40 -7.86 -18.82
CA THR A 73 13.53 -7.21 -19.81
C THR A 73 13.88 -5.75 -20.00
N GLU A 74 13.65 -5.27 -21.21
CA GLU A 74 13.86 -3.88 -21.59
C GLU A 74 12.70 -3.03 -21.05
N ILE A 75 13.02 -2.02 -20.25
CA ILE A 75 12.02 -1.08 -19.72
C ILE A 75 12.18 0.31 -20.32
N GLU A 76 11.05 0.98 -20.51
CA GLU A 76 11.00 2.36 -20.96
C GLU A 76 10.58 3.28 -19.80
N CYS A 77 11.42 4.28 -19.51
CA CYS A 77 11.14 5.28 -18.48
C CYS A 77 10.78 6.61 -19.16
N LYS A 78 9.66 7.22 -18.76
CA LYS A 78 9.24 8.54 -19.22
C LYS A 78 8.88 9.42 -18.03
N VAL A 79 9.41 10.64 -18.00
CA VAL A 79 8.99 11.66 -17.02
C VAL A 79 7.66 12.25 -17.49
N LEU A 80 6.71 12.35 -16.58
CA LEU A 80 5.44 13.04 -16.83
C LEU A 80 5.69 14.51 -16.49
N GLU A 81 5.63 15.39 -17.48
CA GLU A 81 5.86 16.84 -17.31
C GLU A 81 4.59 17.63 -17.67
N GLY A 82 4.42 18.80 -17.08
CA GLY A 82 3.40 19.77 -17.47
C GLY A 82 1.96 19.34 -17.18
N GLU A 83 1.14 19.21 -18.23
CA GLU A 83 -0.30 18.89 -18.10
C GLU A 83 -0.56 17.45 -17.67
N GLU A 84 0.29 16.50 -18.08
CA GLU A 84 0.16 15.09 -17.70
C GLU A 84 0.40 14.90 -16.20
N GLU A 85 1.36 15.62 -15.64
CA GLU A 85 1.62 15.64 -14.20
C GLU A 85 0.44 16.22 -13.43
N LYS A 86 -0.12 17.36 -13.87
CA LYS A 86 -1.28 17.98 -13.24
C LYS A 86 -2.50 17.05 -13.24
N LYS A 87 -2.75 16.35 -14.35
CA LYS A 87 -3.83 15.34 -14.44
C LYS A 87 -3.60 14.20 -13.44
N TYR A 88 -2.40 13.63 -13.40
CA TYR A 88 -2.07 12.57 -12.47
C TYR A 88 -2.25 12.99 -11.00
N TRP A 89 -1.78 14.18 -10.62
CA TRP A 89 -1.96 14.69 -9.26
C TRP A 89 -3.43 14.99 -8.93
N ASN A 90 -4.21 15.48 -9.90
CA ASN A 90 -5.65 15.69 -9.71
C ASN A 90 -6.39 14.37 -9.54
N ASP A 91 -6.13 13.37 -10.38
CA ASP A 91 -6.73 12.04 -10.28
C ASP A 91 -6.37 11.37 -8.95
N TYR A 92 -5.11 11.51 -8.52
CA TYR A 92 -4.66 11.04 -7.21
C TYR A 92 -5.38 11.76 -6.05
N LYS A 93 -5.51 13.10 -6.10
CA LYS A 93 -6.24 13.86 -5.08
C LYS A 93 -7.72 13.47 -5.01
N ILE A 94 -8.37 13.33 -6.17
CA ILE A 94 -9.77 12.90 -6.28
C ILE A 94 -9.93 11.50 -5.67
N ALA A 95 -9.04 10.56 -6.02
CA ALA A 95 -9.04 9.22 -5.46
C ALA A 95 -8.80 9.20 -3.94
N TYR A 96 -7.89 10.04 -3.46
CA TYR A 96 -7.57 10.17 -2.04
C TYR A 96 -8.75 10.75 -1.24
N GLU A 97 -9.39 11.81 -1.74
CA GLU A 97 -10.55 12.42 -1.11
C GLU A 97 -11.78 11.51 -1.12
N ALA A 98 -12.02 10.77 -2.21
CA ALA A 98 -13.08 9.76 -2.29
C ALA A 98 -12.88 8.66 -1.24
N CYS A 99 -11.64 8.22 -1.03
CA CYS A 99 -11.30 7.23 -0.02
C CYS A 99 -11.50 7.78 1.41
N LYS A 100 -11.14 9.05 1.66
CA LYS A 100 -11.31 9.72 2.96
C LYS A 100 -12.79 9.95 3.31
N ARG A 101 -13.64 10.20 2.30
CA ARG A 101 -15.09 10.38 2.45
C ARG A 101 -15.88 9.07 2.60
N GLY A 102 -15.22 7.91 2.56
CA GLY A 102 -15.86 6.60 2.75
C GLY A 102 -16.74 6.14 1.58
N THR A 103 -16.84 6.93 0.51
CA THR A 103 -17.65 6.62 -0.67
C THR A 103 -16.79 5.97 -1.75
N LYS A 104 -16.78 4.63 -1.75
CA LYS A 104 -16.15 3.70 -2.71
C LYS A 104 -14.61 3.81 -2.83
N ARG A 105 -13.95 2.65 -2.68
CA ARG A 105 -12.51 2.52 -2.91
C ARG A 105 -12.18 2.74 -4.39
N PRO A 106 -11.11 3.48 -4.73
CA PRO A 106 -10.70 3.67 -6.12
C PRO A 106 -10.31 2.34 -6.78
N TYR A 107 -10.58 2.26 -8.07
CA TYR A 107 -10.43 1.09 -8.95
C TYR A 107 -9.01 0.48 -8.93
N PHE A 108 -7.99 1.28 -8.60
CA PHE A 108 -6.58 0.89 -8.51
C PHE A 108 -6.21 0.04 -7.29
N GLN A 109 -7.12 -0.19 -6.33
CA GLN A 109 -6.88 -1.09 -5.17
C GLN A 109 -7.63 -2.43 -5.27
N ARG A 110 -7.81 -2.96 -6.50
CA ARG A 110 -8.29 -4.34 -6.70
C ARG A 110 -7.19 -5.41 -6.50
N GLY A 111 -6.04 -5.04 -5.95
CA GLY A 111 -5.13 -5.97 -5.28
C GLY A 111 -5.75 -6.51 -3.98
N ASN A 112 -6.33 -7.70 -4.09
CA ASN A 112 -6.71 -8.67 -3.05
C ASN A 112 -6.32 -8.37 -1.58
N ARG A 113 -6.95 -7.35 -0.95
CA ARG A 113 -6.96 -7.21 0.52
C ARG A 113 -8.13 -7.96 1.16
N PHE A 114 -8.31 -9.23 0.78
CA PHE A 114 -9.02 -10.22 1.59
C PHE A 114 -8.15 -10.69 2.78
N LYS A 115 -7.57 -9.76 3.53
CA LYS A 115 -6.89 -10.06 4.80
C LYS A 115 -7.15 -8.93 5.78
N ASN A 116 -8.38 -8.92 6.31
CA ASN A 116 -8.72 -8.48 7.66
C ASN A 116 -10.24 -8.69 7.91
N LYS A 117 -10.74 -9.89 7.62
CA LYS A 117 -11.80 -10.41 8.49
C LYS A 117 -11.07 -10.83 9.76
N ARG A 118 -11.22 -10.05 10.84
CA ARG A 118 -10.89 -10.51 12.19
C ARG A 118 -11.42 -11.95 12.31
N PRO A 119 -10.66 -12.93 12.81
CA PRO A 119 -11.16 -14.28 12.93
C PRO A 119 -12.51 -14.21 13.65
N ARG A 120 -13.55 -14.78 13.02
CA ARG A 120 -14.89 -14.83 13.57
C ARG A 120 -14.74 -15.54 14.90
N ILE A 121 -14.77 -14.79 16.01
CA ILE A 121 -14.67 -15.34 17.36
C ILE A 121 -15.75 -16.41 17.44
N ASP A 122 -15.34 -17.65 17.65
CA ASP A 122 -16.23 -18.80 17.72
C ASP A 122 -17.36 -18.51 18.71
N GLU A 123 -18.60 -18.81 18.31
CA GLU A 123 -19.80 -18.55 19.09
C GLU A 123 -19.72 -19.23 20.46
N THR A 124 -19.02 -20.36 20.53
CA THR A 124 -18.69 -21.10 21.75
C THR A 124 -17.90 -20.24 22.75
N TYR A 125 -16.96 -19.41 22.28
CA TYR A 125 -16.14 -18.54 23.13
C TYR A 125 -16.94 -17.36 23.68
N ARG A 126 -17.87 -16.81 22.87
CA ARG A 126 -18.80 -15.76 23.32
C ARG A 126 -19.76 -16.27 24.40
N LEU A 127 -20.27 -17.48 24.25
CA LEU A 127 -21.18 -18.11 25.20
C LEU A 127 -20.47 -18.42 26.53
N LYS A 128 -19.30 -19.05 26.50
CA LYS A 128 -18.47 -19.32 27.70
C LYS A 128 -18.19 -18.04 28.50
N ARG A 129 -17.84 -16.95 27.81
CA ARG A 129 -17.56 -15.65 28.45
C ARG A 129 -18.81 -15.00 29.04
N LYS A 130 -19.99 -15.20 28.44
CA LYS A 130 -21.27 -14.72 29.00
C LYS A 130 -21.65 -15.49 30.26
N GLU A 131 -21.53 -16.81 30.25
CA GLU A 131 -21.81 -17.68 31.41
C GLU A 131 -20.89 -17.35 32.59
N GLU A 132 -19.59 -17.19 32.35
CA GLU A 132 -18.62 -16.85 33.38
C GLU A 132 -18.90 -15.48 34.02
N ASN A 133 -19.26 -14.49 33.21
CA ASN A 133 -19.68 -13.18 33.71
C ASN A 133 -20.98 -13.24 34.52
N CYS A 134 -21.93 -14.10 34.12
CA CYS A 134 -23.16 -14.33 34.88
C CYS A 134 -22.84 -14.94 36.25
N ARG A 135 -21.99 -15.97 36.28
CA ARG A 135 -21.56 -16.65 37.52
C ARG A 135 -20.82 -15.70 38.48
N LEU A 136 -19.95 -14.83 37.95
CA LEU A 136 -19.26 -13.82 38.73
C LEU A 136 -20.22 -12.79 39.34
N LYS A 137 -21.26 -12.38 38.60
CA LYS A 137 -22.31 -11.48 39.13
C LYS A 137 -23.06 -12.13 40.28
N GLU A 138 -23.46 -13.39 40.15
CA GLU A 138 -24.16 -14.11 41.22
C GLU A 138 -23.31 -14.28 42.47
N LEU A 139 -22.02 -14.61 42.32
CA LEU A 139 -21.09 -14.72 43.44
C LEU A 139 -20.91 -13.37 44.17
N ARG A 140 -20.84 -12.26 43.43
CA ARG A 140 -20.81 -10.91 44.02
C ARG A 140 -22.08 -10.60 44.81
N LEU A 141 -23.25 -10.95 44.28
CA LEU A 141 -24.54 -10.79 44.95
C LEU A 141 -24.64 -11.65 46.22
N LYS A 142 -24.21 -12.91 46.17
CA LYS A 142 -24.17 -13.81 47.35
C LYS A 142 -23.23 -13.27 48.43
N LYS A 143 -22.03 -12.80 48.07
CA LYS A 143 -21.09 -12.15 49.01
C LYS A 143 -21.70 -10.90 49.65
N LYS A 144 -22.40 -10.07 48.88
CA LYS A 144 -23.07 -8.86 49.40
C LYS A 144 -24.20 -9.21 50.39
N LYS A 145 -25.01 -10.23 50.09
CA LYS A 145 -26.07 -10.70 51.00
C LYS A 145 -25.50 -11.29 52.30
N LEU A 146 -24.43 -12.07 52.23
CA LEU A 146 -23.75 -12.61 53.42
C LEU A 146 -23.16 -11.51 54.30
N ARG A 147 -22.63 -10.43 53.71
CA ARG A 147 -22.11 -9.28 54.45
C ARG A 147 -23.22 -8.52 55.18
N ASN A 148 -24.40 -8.38 54.58
CA ASN A 148 -25.54 -7.69 55.20
C ASN A 148 -26.26 -8.52 56.27
N LYS A 149 -26.02 -9.84 56.36
CA LYS A 149 -26.64 -10.73 57.35
C LYS A 149 -25.80 -10.90 58.63
N LYS A 150 -24.59 -10.31 58.66
CA LYS A 150 -23.65 -10.32 59.80
C LYS A 150 -23.63 -8.97 60.57
N ASN A 151 -24.44 -8.01 60.15
CA ASN A 151 -24.78 -6.79 60.88
C ASN A 151 -26.22 -6.93 61.39
#